data_AF-A0A183B277-F1
#
_entry.id   AF-A0A183B277-F1
#
_cell.length_a   1.000
_cell.length_b   1.000
_cell.length_c   1.000
_cell.angle_alpha   90.00
_cell.angle_beta   90.00
_cell.angle_gamma   90.00
#
_symmetry.space_group_name_H-M   'P 1'
#
loop_
_entity.id
_entity.type
_entity.pdbx_description
1 polymer ?
#
loop_
_entity_poly.entity_id
_entity_poly.type
_entity_poly.pdbx_seq_one_letter_code
_entity_poly.pdbx_strand_id
1 'polypeptide(L)'
;MSETIRFITQKLNAEPFNKSFNLISFDSIESIQLLQLVNDRSRQIKRLTFRKGLVTGDKLVLYPILEWLLQRIPELKKRAYLAKFLVKIQVPDMFMQDDEISALYQQYESLMDTFKEAHKKVESLKTGGLSTAEVKRDIVAMQDEKDQLHKRVDRMKKKVSLF
;
A
#
# COMPACT_ATOMS: atom_id res chain seq x y z
N MET A 1 -9.11 -23.36 7.55
CA MET A 1 -9.24 -23.50 6.08
C MET A 1 -10.42 -22.71 5.52
N SER A 2 -11.65 -22.89 6.03
CA SER A 2 -12.83 -22.11 5.59
C SER A 2 -12.66 -20.58 5.71
N GLU A 3 -12.10 -20.10 6.82
CA GLU A 3 -11.91 -18.66 7.06
C GLU A 3 -10.84 -18.03 6.17
N THR A 4 -9.69 -18.69 5.99
CA THR A 4 -8.63 -18.25 5.08
C THR A 4 -9.15 -18.14 3.64
N ILE A 5 -9.93 -19.12 3.18
CA ILE A 5 -10.54 -19.08 1.83
C ILE A 5 -11.52 -17.92 1.73
N ARG A 6 -12.41 -17.73 2.72
CA ARG A 6 -13.33 -16.58 2.77
C ARG A 6 -12.59 -15.25 2.71
N PHE A 7 -11.52 -15.11 3.50
CA PHE A 7 -10.69 -13.92 3.53
C PHE A 7 -10.04 -13.65 2.17
N ILE A 8 -9.45 -14.66 1.54
CA ILE A 8 -8.83 -14.54 0.22
C ILE A 8 -9.88 -14.14 -0.83
N THR A 9 -11.03 -14.82 -0.88
CA THR A 9 -12.11 -14.49 -1.82
C THR A 9 -12.61 -13.06 -1.62
N GLN A 10 -12.84 -12.63 -0.38
CA GLN A 10 -13.26 -11.27 -0.06
C GLN A 10 -12.24 -10.22 -0.54
N LYS A 11 -10.94 -10.47 -0.31
CA LYS A 11 -9.86 -9.56 -0.70
C LYS A 11 -9.63 -9.50 -2.21
N LEU A 12 -9.84 -10.60 -2.93
CA LEU A 12 -9.74 -10.63 -4.39
C LEU A 12 -10.96 -9.98 -5.07
N ASN A 13 -12.12 -10.02 -4.44
CA ASN A 13 -13.32 -9.38 -4.98
C ASN A 13 -13.38 -7.87 -4.69
N ALA A 14 -12.64 -7.40 -3.68
CA ALA A 14 -12.51 -5.98 -3.38
C ALA A 14 -11.50 -5.27 -4.31
N GLU A 15 -11.55 -3.93 -4.32
CA GLU A 15 -10.51 -3.13 -4.95
C GLU A 15 -9.13 -3.44 -4.33
N PRO A 16 -8.04 -3.49 -5.12
CA PRO A 16 -7.91 -3.11 -6.53
C PRO A 16 -8.13 -4.27 -7.54
N PHE A 17 -8.45 -5.47 -7.08
CA PHE A 17 -8.46 -6.67 -7.93
C PHE A 17 -9.80 -6.90 -8.63
N ASN A 18 -10.91 -6.47 -8.02
CA ASN A 18 -12.28 -6.47 -8.57
C ASN A 18 -12.63 -7.78 -9.29
N LYS A 19 -12.23 -8.92 -8.70
CA LYS A 19 -12.57 -10.24 -9.22
C LYS A 19 -13.98 -10.64 -8.76
N SER A 20 -14.56 -11.64 -9.42
CA SER A 20 -15.90 -12.16 -9.13
C SER A 20 -15.84 -13.63 -8.72
N PHE A 21 -14.98 -13.95 -7.77
CA PHE A 21 -14.83 -15.30 -7.26
C PHE A 21 -15.90 -15.60 -6.19
N ASN A 22 -16.50 -16.79 -6.26
CA ASN A 22 -17.33 -17.35 -5.19
C ASN A 22 -16.50 -18.42 -4.47
N LEU A 23 -16.83 -18.78 -3.22
CA LEU A 23 -16.01 -19.74 -2.44
C LEU A 23 -15.78 -21.07 -3.18
N ILE A 24 -16.81 -21.55 -3.89
CA ILE A 24 -16.78 -22.82 -4.64
C ILE A 24 -15.96 -22.68 -5.93
N SER A 25 -16.06 -21.53 -6.62
CA SER A 25 -15.30 -21.30 -7.85
C SER A 25 -13.83 -21.03 -7.55
N PHE A 26 -13.51 -20.35 -6.43
CA PHE A 26 -12.15 -20.14 -5.96
C PHE A 26 -11.47 -21.46 -5.53
N ASP A 27 -12.17 -22.31 -4.78
CA ASP A 27 -11.62 -23.63 -4.40
C ASP A 27 -11.50 -24.58 -5.61
N SER A 28 -12.22 -24.31 -6.71
CA SER A 28 -12.11 -25.03 -7.98
C SER A 28 -11.06 -24.46 -8.95
N ILE A 29 -10.37 -23.35 -8.61
CA ILE A 29 -9.33 -22.78 -9.47
C ILE A 29 -8.14 -23.74 -9.52
N GLU A 30 -7.75 -24.15 -10.72
CA GLU A 30 -6.59 -25.00 -10.95
C GLU A 30 -5.29 -24.32 -10.53
N SER A 31 -4.45 -25.11 -9.87
CA SER A 31 -3.10 -24.86 -9.37
C SER A 31 -2.21 -23.93 -10.22
N ILE A 32 -2.38 -23.97 -11.54
CA ILE A 32 -1.55 -23.26 -12.52
C ILE A 32 -1.84 -21.75 -12.60
N GLN A 33 -3.08 -21.31 -12.29
CA GLN A 33 -3.42 -19.88 -12.31
C GLN A 33 -2.98 -19.17 -11.02
N LEU A 34 -2.93 -19.90 -9.90
CA LEU A 34 -2.47 -19.36 -8.61
C LEU A 34 -0.95 -19.14 -8.58
N LEU A 35 -0.21 -19.91 -9.39
CA LEU A 35 1.24 -19.83 -9.55
C LEU A 35 1.74 -18.47 -10.07
N GLN A 36 0.95 -17.78 -10.91
CA GLN A 36 1.31 -16.45 -11.42
C GLN A 36 1.28 -15.35 -10.34
N LEU A 37 0.66 -15.62 -9.18
CA LEU A 37 0.37 -14.60 -8.16
C LEU A 37 1.38 -14.59 -6.99
N VAL A 38 2.25 -15.60 -6.87
CA VAL A 38 2.86 -15.99 -5.57
C VAL A 38 4.38 -15.78 -5.45
N ASN A 39 5.06 -15.22 -6.45
CA ASN A 39 6.52 -15.10 -6.37
C ASN A 39 6.99 -13.94 -5.45
N ASP A 40 7.19 -14.23 -4.15
CA ASP A 40 8.49 -14.14 -3.43
C ASP A 40 8.33 -14.01 -1.89
N ARG A 41 8.54 -15.12 -1.15
CA ARG A 41 9.15 -15.22 0.19
C ARG A 41 9.06 -16.66 0.71
N SER A 42 10.18 -17.32 0.96
CA SER A 42 10.21 -18.53 1.79
C SER A 42 11.40 -18.54 2.73
N ARG A 43 11.14 -18.45 4.04
CA ARG A 43 12.10 -18.72 5.09
C ARG A 43 11.48 -19.80 5.96
N GLN A 44 12.06 -21.01 5.92
CA GLN A 44 11.76 -22.20 6.74
C GLN A 44 10.73 -23.23 6.25
N ILE A 45 10.61 -23.43 4.94
CA ILE A 45 10.17 -24.73 4.39
C ILE A 45 11.36 -25.29 3.62
N LYS A 46 11.65 -26.60 3.68
CA LYS A 46 12.71 -27.23 2.85
C LYS A 46 12.53 -26.67 1.43
N ARG A 47 13.50 -25.89 0.94
CA ARG A 47 13.37 -25.10 -0.32
C ARG A 47 12.83 -25.96 -1.47
N LEU A 48 13.19 -27.24 -1.49
CA LEU A 48 12.71 -28.22 -2.46
C LEU A 48 11.22 -28.57 -2.30
N THR A 49 10.73 -28.82 -1.09
CA THR A 49 9.31 -29.11 -0.82
C THR A 49 8.44 -27.88 -1.07
N PHE A 50 8.91 -26.68 -0.69
CA PHE A 50 8.20 -25.43 -0.99
C PHE A 50 8.13 -25.18 -2.50
N ARG A 51 9.26 -25.29 -3.22
CA ARG A 51 9.28 -25.10 -4.68
C ARG A 51 8.44 -26.15 -5.40
N LYS A 52 8.48 -27.41 -4.95
CA LYS A 52 7.61 -28.47 -5.49
C LYS A 52 6.14 -28.14 -5.25
N GLY A 53 5.76 -27.85 -4.00
CA GLY A 53 4.39 -27.47 -3.65
C GLY A 53 3.91 -26.20 -4.35
N LEU A 54 4.82 -25.26 -4.62
CA LEU A 54 4.52 -24.09 -5.44
C LEU A 54 4.25 -24.51 -6.89
N VAL A 55 5.16 -25.23 -7.54
CA VAL A 55 5.06 -25.68 -8.95
C VAL A 55 3.87 -26.62 -9.19
N THR A 56 3.47 -27.41 -8.20
CA THR A 56 2.26 -28.24 -8.27
C THR A 56 0.98 -27.50 -7.88
N GLY A 57 1.10 -26.24 -7.45
CA GLY A 57 0.04 -25.41 -6.87
C GLY A 57 -0.71 -26.10 -5.74
N ASP A 58 0.03 -26.66 -4.80
CA ASP A 58 -0.49 -27.21 -3.55
C ASP A 58 -1.17 -26.10 -2.74
N LYS A 59 -2.47 -26.26 -2.49
CA LYS A 59 -3.30 -25.32 -1.72
C LYS A 59 -2.75 -25.08 -0.31
N LEU A 60 -2.10 -26.08 0.30
CA LEU A 60 -1.48 -25.95 1.62
C LEU A 60 -0.28 -25.00 1.61
N VAL A 61 0.36 -24.81 0.45
CA VAL A 61 1.46 -23.85 0.27
C VAL A 61 0.94 -22.51 -0.22
N LEU A 62 -0.02 -22.50 -1.14
CA LEU A 62 -0.52 -21.28 -1.77
C LEU A 62 -1.38 -20.43 -0.84
N TYR A 63 -2.33 -21.02 -0.10
CA TYR A 63 -3.26 -20.26 0.73
C TYR A 63 -2.56 -19.40 1.81
N PRO A 64 -1.56 -19.92 2.55
CA PRO A 64 -0.80 -19.08 3.48
C PRO A 64 -0.06 -17.92 2.81
N ILE A 65 0.42 -18.11 1.58
CA ILE A 65 1.13 -17.04 0.86
C ILE A 65 0.14 -15.96 0.40
N LEU A 66 -0.99 -16.37 -0.17
CA LEU A 66 -2.04 -15.45 -0.60
C LEU A 66 -2.62 -14.67 0.58
N GLU A 67 -2.88 -15.34 1.70
CA GLU A 67 -3.30 -14.71 2.94
C GLU A 67 -2.28 -13.65 3.38
N TRP A 68 -0.99 -13.99 3.39
CA TRP A 68 0.08 -13.06 3.75
C TRP A 68 0.18 -11.85 2.81
N LEU A 69 0.09 -12.08 1.49
CA LEU A 69 0.16 -11.04 0.47
C LEU A 69 -1.05 -10.09 0.57
N LEU A 70 -2.26 -10.65 0.65
CA LEU A 70 -3.51 -9.88 0.65
C LEU A 70 -3.74 -9.13 1.96
N GLN A 71 -3.16 -9.59 3.07
CA GLN A 71 -3.19 -8.87 4.35
C GLN A 71 -2.34 -7.59 4.32
N ARG A 72 -1.28 -7.54 3.50
CA ARG A 72 -0.24 -6.48 3.54
C ARG A 72 -0.15 -5.66 2.25
N ILE A 73 -1.22 -5.58 1.46
CA ILE A 73 -1.23 -4.88 0.17
C ILE A 73 -0.64 -3.46 0.25
N PRO A 74 -0.98 -2.59 1.24
CA PRO A 74 -0.41 -1.24 1.31
C PRO A 74 1.11 -1.24 1.50
N GLU A 75 1.62 -2.08 2.41
CA GLU A 75 3.05 -2.24 2.68
C GLU A 75 3.78 -2.80 1.45
N LEU A 76 3.20 -3.81 0.79
CA LEU A 76 3.78 -4.46 -0.36
C LEU A 76 3.78 -3.54 -1.59
N LYS A 77 2.75 -2.72 -1.79
CA LYS A 77 2.72 -1.68 -2.82
C LYS A 77 3.85 -0.68 -2.62
N LYS A 78 4.07 -0.23 -1.38
CA LYS A 78 5.19 0.65 -1.02
C LYS A 78 6.54 -0.03 -1.28
N ARG A 79 6.68 -1.30 -0.89
CA ARG A 79 7.90 -2.10 -1.14
C ARG A 79 8.20 -2.25 -2.63
N ALA A 80 7.20 -2.60 -3.43
CA ALA A 80 7.33 -2.75 -4.89
C ALA A 80 7.72 -1.43 -5.56
N TYR A 81 7.10 -0.32 -5.14
CA TYR A 81 7.48 1.03 -5.57
C TYR A 81 8.94 1.34 -5.25
N LEU A 82 9.36 1.15 -3.99
CA LEU A 82 10.73 1.44 -3.56
C LEU A 82 11.76 0.54 -4.24
N ALA A 83 11.44 -0.73 -4.49
CA ALA A 83 12.34 -1.67 -5.16
C ALA A 83 12.77 -1.19 -6.55
N LYS A 84 11.88 -0.52 -7.29
CA LYS A 84 12.19 0.05 -8.61
C LYS A 84 13.34 1.07 -8.56
N PHE A 85 13.51 1.78 -7.44
CA PHE A 85 14.45 2.89 -7.32
C PHE A 85 15.63 2.58 -6.38
N LEU A 86 15.48 1.63 -5.46
CA LEU A 86 16.48 1.35 -4.42
C LEU A 86 17.27 0.05 -4.63
N VAL A 87 16.90 -0.78 -5.61
CA VAL A 87 17.72 -1.93 -5.98
C VAL A 87 18.92 -1.42 -6.76
N LYS A 88 20.10 -1.53 -6.14
CA LYS A 88 21.36 -1.09 -6.75
C LYS A 88 21.70 -1.96 -7.96
N ILE A 89 22.19 -1.30 -9.00
CA ILE A 89 22.83 -1.98 -10.13
C ILE A 89 24.17 -2.50 -9.62
N GLN A 90 24.39 -3.80 -9.81
CA GLN A 90 25.66 -4.46 -9.52
C GLN A 90 26.61 -4.16 -10.69
N VAL A 91 27.58 -3.28 -10.47
CA VAL A 91 28.62 -2.96 -11.45
C VAL A 91 29.87 -3.77 -11.07
N PRO A 92 30.39 -4.63 -11.96
CA PRO A 92 31.61 -5.39 -11.68
C PRO A 92 32.82 -4.48 -11.40
N ASP A 93 33.66 -4.87 -10.44
CA ASP A 93 34.79 -4.07 -9.95
C ASP A 93 35.79 -3.67 -11.06
N MET A 94 35.89 -4.48 -12.11
CA MET A 94 36.74 -4.18 -13.28
C MET A 94 36.37 -2.87 -13.98
N PHE A 95 35.09 -2.48 -13.96
CA PHE A 95 34.62 -1.22 -14.55
C PHE A 95 34.76 -0.04 -13.59
N MET A 96 34.93 -0.29 -12.29
CA MET A 96 35.07 0.74 -11.27
C MET A 96 36.49 1.33 -11.20
N GLN A 97 37.45 0.72 -11.91
CA GLN A 97 38.80 1.27 -12.08
C GLN A 97 38.83 2.50 -12.99
N ASP A 98 37.79 2.67 -13.81
CA ASP A 98 37.62 3.85 -14.64
C ASP A 98 37.06 5.00 -13.77
N ASP A 99 37.80 6.10 -13.71
CA ASP A 99 37.46 7.27 -12.91
C ASP A 99 36.12 7.91 -13.31
N GLU A 100 35.76 7.88 -14.61
CA GLU A 100 34.48 8.42 -15.09
C GLU A 100 33.30 7.56 -14.63
N ILE A 101 33.45 6.23 -14.72
CA ILE A 101 32.42 5.27 -14.28
C ILE A 101 32.23 5.37 -12.76
N SER A 102 33.34 5.44 -12.01
CA SER A 102 33.32 5.59 -10.56
C SER A 102 32.62 6.90 -10.14
N ALA A 103 32.95 8.02 -10.78
CA ALA A 103 32.29 9.30 -10.53
C ALA A 103 30.79 9.27 -10.85
N LEU A 104 30.38 8.65 -11.95
CA LEU A 104 28.97 8.48 -12.31
C LEU A 104 28.22 7.61 -11.30
N TYR A 105 28.86 6.52 -10.82
CA TYR A 105 28.27 5.65 -9.81
C TYR A 105 28.06 6.39 -8.47
N GLN A 106 29.02 7.23 -8.06
CA GLN A 106 28.88 8.08 -6.88
C GLN A 106 27.71 9.08 -7.02
N GLN A 107 27.56 9.71 -8.20
CA GLN A 107 26.41 10.58 -8.47
C GLN A 107 25.09 9.81 -8.39
N TYR A 108 25.03 8.61 -8.95
CA TYR A 108 23.87 7.71 -8.85
C TYR A 108 23.53 7.39 -7.39
N GLU A 109 24.51 7.04 -6.56
CA GLU A 109 24.28 6.77 -5.13
C GLU A 109 23.77 8.01 -4.39
N SER A 110 24.33 9.19 -4.69
CA SER A 110 23.88 10.46 -4.09
C SER A 110 22.41 10.78 -4.44
N LEU A 111 22.00 10.48 -5.67
CA LEU A 111 20.63 10.69 -6.12
C LEU A 111 19.67 9.69 -5.45
N MET A 112 20.10 8.44 -5.26
CA MET A 112 19.35 7.46 -4.48
C MET A 112 19.12 7.92 -3.04
N ASP A 113 20.13 8.50 -2.40
CA ASP A 113 20.00 9.00 -1.03
C ASP A 113 19.09 10.23 -0.95
N THR A 114 19.22 11.16 -1.90
CA THR A 114 18.30 12.30 -2.04
C THR A 114 16.85 11.81 -2.19
N PHE A 115 16.62 10.77 -3.00
CA PHE A 115 15.31 10.14 -3.15
C PHE A 115 14.81 9.53 -1.83
N LYS A 116 15.65 8.82 -1.07
CA LYS A 116 15.27 8.25 0.23
C LYS A 116 14.81 9.32 1.21
N GLU A 117 15.53 10.44 1.29
CA GLU A 117 15.19 11.56 2.16
C GLU A 117 13.88 12.23 1.75
N ALA A 118 13.74 12.55 0.46
CA ALA A 118 12.53 13.15 -0.08
C ALA A 118 11.30 12.26 0.17
N HIS A 119 11.42 10.96 -0.11
CA HIS A 119 10.36 9.99 0.14
C HIS A 119 10.04 9.87 1.65
N LYS A 120 11.05 9.84 2.53
CA LYS A 120 10.84 9.82 3.99
C LYS A 120 10.09 11.07 4.46
N LYS A 121 10.41 12.25 3.92
CA LYS A 121 9.71 13.51 4.22
C LYS A 121 8.24 13.43 3.79
N VAL A 122 7.95 13.01 2.57
CA VAL A 122 6.57 12.85 2.07
C VAL A 122 5.77 11.88 2.92
N GLU A 123 6.35 10.74 3.28
CA GLU A 123 5.66 9.75 4.11
C GLU A 123 5.41 10.28 5.53
N SER A 124 6.37 11.00 6.12
CA SER A 124 6.17 11.63 7.44
C SER A 124 5.03 12.66 7.44
N LEU A 125 4.88 13.42 6.33
CA LEU A 125 3.80 14.39 6.16
C LEU A 125 2.44 13.71 5.98
N LYS A 126 2.38 12.58 5.26
CA LYS A 126 1.14 11.80 5.13
C LYS A 126 0.70 11.18 6.45
N THR A 127 1.63 10.72 7.27
CA THR A 127 1.32 10.15 8.60
C THR A 127 1.12 11.21 9.68
N GLY A 128 1.62 12.43 9.45
CA GLY A 128 1.71 13.53 10.42
C GLY A 128 0.40 14.27 10.76
N GLY A 129 -0.75 13.72 10.38
CA GLY A 129 -1.99 13.97 11.13
C GLY A 129 -2.53 15.40 11.13
N LEU A 130 -3.02 15.83 9.97
CA LEU A 130 -4.33 16.49 9.88
C LEU A 130 -4.75 16.33 8.43
N SER A 131 -5.76 15.51 8.16
CA SER A 131 -6.29 15.49 6.79
C SER A 131 -6.79 16.90 6.53
N THR A 132 -6.31 17.55 5.47
CA THR A 132 -6.87 18.84 5.04
C THR A 132 -8.39 18.75 4.84
N ALA A 133 -8.93 17.55 4.65
CA ALA A 133 -10.37 17.28 4.63
C ALA A 133 -11.05 17.32 6.01
N GLU A 134 -10.37 17.00 7.11
CA GLU A 134 -10.89 17.18 8.47
C GLU A 134 -10.93 18.65 8.83
N VAL A 135 -9.83 19.38 8.58
CA VAL A 135 -9.78 20.84 8.77
C VAL A 135 -10.85 21.55 7.95
N LYS A 136 -11.04 21.15 6.69
CA LYS A 136 -12.10 21.69 5.84
C LYS A 136 -13.51 21.39 6.38
N ARG A 137 -13.74 20.19 6.93
CA ARG A 137 -15.02 19.85 7.54
C ARG A 137 -15.30 20.70 8.79
N ASP A 138 -14.31 20.86 9.65
CA ASP A 138 -14.42 21.69 10.85
C ASP A 138 -14.66 23.16 10.51
N ILE A 139 -13.96 23.71 9.51
CA ILE A 139 -14.19 25.08 9.02
C ILE A 139 -15.64 25.26 8.57
N VAL A 140 -16.18 24.32 7.78
CA VAL A 140 -17.57 24.40 7.31
C VAL A 140 -18.55 24.34 8.49
N ALA A 141 -18.33 23.42 9.45
CA ALA A 141 -19.17 23.32 10.64
C ALA A 141 -19.16 24.63 11.48
N MET A 142 -17.98 25.22 11.69
CA MET A 142 -17.85 26.49 12.40
C MET A 142 -18.50 27.65 11.63
N GLN A 143 -18.45 27.64 10.31
CA GLN A 143 -19.12 28.65 9.47
C GLN A 143 -20.64 28.59 9.64
N ASP A 144 -21.20 27.38 9.63
CA ASP A 144 -22.64 27.16 9.82
C ASP A 144 -23.11 27.59 11.21
N GLU A 145 -22.34 27.29 12.26
CA GLU A 145 -22.63 27.74 13.63
C GLU A 145 -22.63 29.27 13.75
N LYS A 146 -21.64 29.93 13.13
CA LYS A 146 -21.56 31.39 13.10
C LYS A 146 -22.81 32.01 12.45
N ASP A 147 -23.27 31.44 11.33
CA ASP A 147 -24.45 31.92 10.62
C ASP A 147 -25.74 31.69 11.43
N GLN A 148 -25.84 30.56 12.13
CA GLN A 148 -26.95 30.31 13.05
C GLN A 148 -26.99 31.32 14.20
N LEU A 149 -25.82 31.63 14.79
CA LEU A 149 -25.69 32.63 15.85
C LEU A 149 -26.07 34.03 15.35
N HIS A 150 -25.59 34.44 14.17
CA HIS A 150 -25.98 35.72 13.56
C HIS A 150 -27.50 35.83 13.38
N LYS A 151 -28.13 34.81 12.79
CA LYS A 151 -29.60 34.77 12.63
C LYS A 151 -30.35 34.84 13.96
N ARG A 152 -29.77 34.35 15.05
CA ARG A 152 -30.38 34.40 16.39
C ARG A 152 -30.22 35.79 17.01
N VAL A 153 -29.05 36.40 16.87
CA VAL A 153 -28.78 37.78 17.30
C VAL A 153 -29.69 38.76 16.56
N ASP A 154 -29.84 38.63 15.25
CA ASP A 154 -30.69 39.53 14.45
C ASP A 154 -32.16 39.43 14.86
N ARG A 155 -32.63 38.21 15.17
CA ARG A 155 -33.98 38.00 15.72
C ARG A 155 -34.15 38.66 17.08
N MET A 156 -33.15 38.59 17.96
CA MET A 156 -33.18 39.28 19.25
C MET A 156 -33.14 40.79 19.10
N LYS A 157 -32.27 41.34 18.24
CA LYS A 157 -32.18 42.78 17.97
C LYS A 157 -33.51 43.33 17.46
N LYS A 158 -34.16 42.65 16.51
CA LYS A 158 -35.49 43.03 16.02
C LYS A 158 -36.55 43.04 17.12
N LYS A 159 -36.51 42.07 18.05
CA LYS A 159 -37.44 42.05 19.20
C LYS A 159 -37.18 43.22 20.13
N VAL A 160 -35.92 43.52 20.43
CA VAL A 160 -35.55 44.63 21.33
C VAL A 160 -35.89 45.99 20.71
N SER A 161 -35.75 46.17 19.39
CA SER A 161 -36.13 47.42 18.71
C SER A 161 -37.64 47.64 18.56
N LEU A 162 -38.45 46.64 18.91
CA LEU A 162 -39.92 46.71 18.90
C LEU A 162 -40.50 47.05 20.29
N PHE A 163 -39.65 47.11 21.32
CA PHE A 163 -39.97 47.65 22.64
C PHE A 163 -39.43 49.07 22.75
#